data_AF-A0AAV5Z4H7-F1
#
_entry.id   AF-A0AAV5Z4H7-F1
#
_cell.length_a   1.000
_cell.length_b   1.000
_cell.length_c   1.000
_cell.angle_alpha   90.00
_cell.angle_beta   90.00
_cell.angle_gamma   90.00
#
_symmetry.space_group_name_H-M   'P 1'
#
loop_
_entity.id
_entity.type
_entity.pdbx_description
1 polymer ?
#
loop_
_entity_poly.entity_id
_entity_poly.type
_entity_poly.pdbx_seq_one_letter_code
_entity_poly.pdbx_strand_id
1 'polypeptide(L)'
;MAVPSPGRNLRVGFQTEWDPHSAGPGHQGLLAWDPRVRTLLRVLVSYPEVRYILPDRISLDPAADPRTLETMARFLERQGWLVRRVAVS
;
A
#
# COMPACT_ATOMS: atom_id res chain seq x y z
N MET A 1 2.90 -12.41 28.00
CA MET A 1 3.27 -12.81 26.63
C MET A 1 2.33 -12.09 25.68
N ALA A 2 2.81 -11.14 24.88
CA ALA A 2 1.98 -10.50 23.87
C ALA A 2 1.78 -11.49 22.71
N VAL A 3 0.54 -11.92 22.47
CA VAL A 3 0.19 -12.61 21.22
C VAL A 3 0.53 -11.64 20.10
N PRO A 4 1.26 -12.04 19.03
CA PRO A 4 1.40 -11.18 17.88
C PRO A 4 0.01 -10.95 17.32
N SER A 5 -0.58 -9.79 17.61
CA SER A 5 -1.77 -9.34 16.90
C SER A 5 -1.43 -9.45 15.42
N PRO A 6 -2.25 -10.14 14.60
CA PRO A 6 -2.01 -10.17 13.16
C PRO A 6 -1.83 -8.71 12.73
N GLY A 7 -0.64 -8.40 12.21
CA GLY A 7 -0.31 -7.02 11.86
C GLY A 7 -1.34 -6.50 10.88
N ARG A 8 -1.76 -5.25 11.05
CA ARG A 8 -2.70 -4.59 10.16
C ARG A 8 -1.99 -4.31 8.83
N ASN A 9 -2.38 -5.02 7.77
CA ASN A 9 -1.72 -4.92 6.48
C ASN A 9 -2.71 -4.67 5.35
N LEU A 10 -2.32 -3.79 4.42
CA LEU A 10 -2.96 -3.64 3.12
C LEU A 10 -2.09 -4.34 2.08
N ARG A 11 -2.67 -5.26 1.33
CA ARG A 11 -2.05 -5.85 0.13
C ARG A 11 -2.62 -5.20 -1.10
N VAL A 12 -1.76 -4.78 -2.01
CA VAL A 12 -2.12 -4.03 -3.22
C VAL A 12 -1.83 -4.91 -4.44
N GLY A 13 -2.85 -5.19 -5.23
CA GLY A 13 -2.69 -5.76 -6.56
C GLY A 13 -2.66 -4.63 -7.59
N PHE A 14 -1.67 -4.64 -8.48
CA PHE A 14 -1.48 -3.59 -9.47
C PHE A 14 -2.06 -3.98 -10.84
N GLN A 15 -2.18 -2.98 -11.72
CA GLN A 15 -2.29 -3.25 -13.15
C GLN A 15 -0.99 -3.88 -13.66
N THR A 16 -1.07 -4.61 -14.76
CA THR A 16 0.03 -5.42 -15.30
C THR A 16 1.30 -4.60 -15.54
N GLU A 17 1.18 -3.37 -16.01
CA GLU A 17 2.31 -2.48 -16.28
C GLU A 17 3.03 -1.96 -15.02
N TRP A 18 2.44 -2.16 -13.84
CA TRP A 18 2.96 -1.75 -12.53
C TRP A 18 3.22 -2.92 -11.58
N ASP A 19 2.98 -4.15 -12.04
CA ASP A 19 3.12 -5.34 -11.22
C ASP A 19 4.60 -5.54 -10.83
N PRO A 20 4.93 -5.60 -9.53
CA PRO A 20 6.33 -5.61 -9.08
C PRO A 20 7.10 -6.89 -9.44
N HIS A 21 6.40 -7.94 -9.88
CA HIS A 21 7.02 -9.22 -10.26
C HIS A 21 7.21 -9.38 -11.77
N SER A 22 6.53 -8.58 -12.58
CA SER A 22 6.53 -8.69 -14.04
C SER A 22 6.87 -7.40 -14.77
N ALA A 23 6.72 -6.24 -14.13
CA ALA A 23 7.05 -4.95 -14.72
C ALA A 23 8.58 -4.72 -14.79
N GLY A 24 9.00 -3.94 -15.79
CA GLY A 24 10.40 -3.59 -15.99
C GLY A 24 10.98 -2.73 -14.85
N PRO A 25 12.31 -2.51 -14.83
CA PRO A 25 12.96 -1.67 -13.85
C PRO A 25 12.26 -0.32 -13.67
N GLY A 26 12.07 0.12 -12.43
CA GLY A 26 11.43 1.39 -12.09
C GLY A 26 9.90 1.36 -12.02
N HIS A 27 9.22 0.24 -12.29
CA HIS A 27 7.75 0.10 -12.24
C HIS A 27 7.28 -0.84 -11.11
N GLN A 28 7.98 -0.83 -9.98
CA GLN A 28 7.78 -1.78 -8.87
C GLN A 28 6.66 -1.35 -7.91
N GLY A 29 5.41 -1.31 -8.38
CA GLY A 29 4.24 -1.04 -7.55
C GLY A 29 4.32 0.29 -6.80
N LEU A 30 4.14 0.27 -5.48
CA LEU A 30 4.19 1.46 -4.60
C LEU A 30 5.56 2.16 -4.56
N LEU A 31 6.62 1.49 -5.00
CA LEU A 31 7.99 2.01 -4.98
C LEU A 31 8.52 2.35 -6.39
N ALA A 32 7.63 2.39 -7.38
CA ALA A 32 7.97 2.82 -8.74
C ALA A 32 8.51 4.27 -8.77
N TRP A 33 9.36 4.57 -9.74
CA TRP A 33 10.01 5.88 -9.90
C TRP A 33 9.09 6.93 -10.54
N ASP A 34 7.91 6.53 -11.04
CA ASP A 34 6.92 7.43 -11.63
C ASP A 34 6.53 8.55 -10.63
N PRO A 35 6.52 9.83 -11.05
CA PRO A 35 6.21 10.96 -10.17
C PRO A 35 4.84 10.89 -9.48
N ARG A 36 3.82 10.30 -10.12
CA ARG A 36 2.49 10.10 -9.53
C ARG A 36 2.55 9.06 -8.42
N VAL A 37 3.31 7.99 -8.61
CA VAL A 37 3.57 6.99 -7.55
C VAL A 37 4.32 7.62 -6.39
N ARG A 38 5.34 8.45 -6.64
CA ARG A 38 6.06 9.17 -5.58
C ARG A 38 5.15 10.12 -4.81
N THR A 39 4.18 10.76 -5.47
CA THR A 39 3.19 11.61 -4.82
C THR A 39 2.27 10.80 -3.93
N LEU A 40 1.78 9.67 -4.42
CA LEU A 40 0.97 8.72 -3.64
C LEU A 40 1.73 8.21 -2.42
N LEU A 41 3.00 7.84 -2.60
CA LEU A 41 3.86 7.37 -1.52
C LEU A 41 4.01 8.42 -0.42
N ARG A 42 4.16 9.72 -0.77
CA ARG A 42 4.20 10.83 0.21
C ARG A 42 2.93 10.92 1.04
N VAL A 43 1.76 10.71 0.42
CA VAL A 43 0.48 10.68 1.14
C VAL A 43 0.45 9.48 2.09
N LEU A 44 0.84 8.29 1.62
CA LEU A 44 0.85 7.08 2.47
C LEU A 44 1.78 7.20 3.67
N VAL A 45 2.99 7.76 3.51
CA VAL A 45 3.92 7.92 4.64
C VAL A 45 3.55 9.08 5.57
N SER A 46 2.57 9.90 5.22
CA SER A 46 2.03 10.94 6.12
C SER A 46 1.10 10.38 7.19
N TYR A 47 0.61 9.15 7.02
CA TYR A 47 -0.16 8.46 8.06
C TYR A 47 0.80 7.96 9.16
N PRO A 48 0.67 8.45 10.40
CA PRO A 48 1.58 8.06 11.48
C PRO A 48 1.45 6.56 11.85
N GLU A 49 0.35 5.93 11.49
CA GLU A 49 0.12 4.50 11.69
C GLU A 49 0.94 3.64 10.74
N VAL A 50 1.49 4.19 9.64
CA VAL A 50 2.28 3.42 8.67
C VAL A 50 3.65 3.12 9.23
N ARG A 51 3.98 1.83 9.35
CA ARG A 51 5.29 1.35 9.83
C ARG A 51 6.29 1.19 8.71
N TYR A 52 5.90 0.50 7.64
CA TYR A 52 6.75 0.28 6.46
C TYR A 52 5.92 -0.03 5.22
N ILE A 53 6.52 0.25 4.06
CA ILE A 53 5.92 0.02 2.74
C ILE A 53 6.85 -0.86 1.92
N LEU A 54 6.30 -1.92 1.35
CA LEU A 54 6.90 -2.81 0.35
C LEU A 54 6.24 -2.53 -1.02
N PRO A 55 6.78 -3.06 -2.13
CA PRO A 55 6.21 -2.83 -3.46
C PRO A 55 4.70 -3.12 -3.57
N ASP A 56 4.22 -4.18 -2.90
CA ASP A 56 2.82 -4.64 -2.91
C ASP A 56 2.11 -4.58 -1.56
N ARG A 57 2.74 -4.03 -0.52
CA ARG A 57 2.21 -4.11 0.84
C ARG A 57 2.46 -2.87 1.66
N ILE A 58 1.47 -2.48 2.45
CA ILE A 58 1.60 -1.44 3.46
C ILE A 58 1.33 -2.09 4.81
N SER A 59 2.28 -1.95 5.74
CA SER A 59 2.13 -2.42 7.10
C SER A 59 1.85 -1.26 8.05
N LEU A 60 0.84 -1.43 8.88
CA LEU A 60 0.39 -0.45 9.85
C LEU A 60 0.63 -0.93 11.28
N ASP A 61 0.58 0.01 12.21
CA ASP A 61 0.53 -0.29 13.63
C ASP A 61 -0.67 -1.19 13.94
N PRO A 62 -0.50 -2.31 14.69
CA PRO A 62 -1.61 -3.16 15.10
C PRO A 62 -2.71 -2.42 15.89
N ALA A 63 -2.35 -1.33 16.56
CA ALA A 63 -3.28 -0.46 17.29
C ALA A 63 -3.97 0.60 16.39
N ALA A 64 -3.65 0.67 15.09
CA ALA A 64 -4.28 1.59 14.16
C ALA A 64 -5.81 1.38 14.11
N ASP A 65 -6.57 2.47 13.97
CA ASP A 65 -8.02 2.42 13.81
C ASP A 65 -8.38 1.61 12.53
N PRO A 66 -9.29 0.61 12.59
CA PRO A 66 -9.85 -0.03 11.40
C PRO A 66 -10.30 0.94 10.31
N ARG A 67 -10.86 2.09 10.68
CA ARG A 67 -11.31 3.12 9.74
C ARG A 67 -10.17 3.75 8.94
N THR A 68 -8.96 3.83 9.51
CA THR A 68 -7.77 4.30 8.80
C THR A 68 -7.40 3.33 7.69
N LEU A 69 -7.43 2.02 7.95
CA LEU A 69 -7.17 1.00 6.93
C LEU A 69 -8.20 1.07 5.80
N GLU A 70 -9.48 1.17 6.13
CA GLU A 70 -10.55 1.31 5.13
C GLU A 70 -10.36 2.59 4.29
N THR A 71 -10.04 3.71 4.94
CA THR A 71 -9.79 4.98 4.25
C THR A 71 -8.62 4.88 3.29
N MET A 72 -7.51 4.28 3.71
CA MET A 72 -6.34 4.05 2.87
C MET A 72 -6.64 3.07 1.74
N ALA A 73 -7.36 1.98 2.00
CA ALA A 73 -7.78 1.02 1.00
C ALA A 73 -8.65 1.70 -0.08
N ARG A 74 -9.66 2.47 0.33
CA ARG A 74 -10.48 3.27 -0.58
C ARG A 74 -9.69 4.31 -1.35
N PHE A 75 -8.71 4.94 -0.72
CA PHE A 75 -7.82 5.90 -1.38
C PHE A 75 -7.00 5.23 -2.49
N LEU A 76 -6.43 4.05 -2.22
CA LEU A 76 -5.67 3.25 -3.17
C LEU A 76 -6.55 2.72 -4.31
N GLU A 77 -7.74 2.22 -4.01
CA GLU A 77 -8.71 1.73 -5.01
C GLU A 77 -9.12 2.83 -6.00
N ARG A 78 -9.18 4.10 -5.58
CA ARG A 78 -9.45 5.22 -6.49
C ARG A 78 -8.33 5.46 -7.51
N GLN A 79 -7.14 4.91 -7.28
CA GLN A 79 -6.00 5.03 -8.19
C GLN A 79 -6.03 3.93 -9.24
N GLY A 80 -7.14 3.82 -9.98
CA GLY A 80 -7.37 2.71 -10.93
C GLY A 80 -6.34 2.62 -12.07
N TRP A 81 -5.56 3.66 -12.29
CA TRP A 81 -4.43 3.68 -13.23
C TRP A 81 -3.20 2.89 -12.73
N LEU A 82 -3.12 2.63 -11.41
CA LEU A 82 -2.02 1.93 -10.74
C LEU A 82 -2.52 0.64 -10.08
N VAL A 83 -3.61 0.75 -9.33
CA VAL A 83 -4.15 -0.29 -8.46
C VAL A 83 -5.33 -0.98 -9.13
N ARG A 84 -5.29 -2.31 -9.14
CA ARG A 84 -6.37 -3.18 -9.60
C ARG A 84 -7.26 -3.63 -8.45
N ARG A 85 -6.68 -3.92 -7.28
CA ARG A 85 -7.41 -4.36 -6.08
C ARG A 85 -6.63 -4.08 -4.80
N VAL A 86 -7.34 -3.98 -3.68
CA VAL A 86 -6.73 -3.92 -2.35
C VAL A 86 -7.37 -4.98 -1.46
N ALA A 87 -6.57 -5.67 -0.65
CA ALA A 87 -7.04 -6.60 0.37
C ALA A 87 -6.55 -6.16 1.75
N VAL A 88 -7.46 -6.19 2.72
CA VAL A 88 -7.18 -5.87 4.13
C VAL A 88 -6.94 -7.18 4.89
N SER A 89 -5.92 -7.22 5.74
CA SER A 89 -5.52 -8.40 6.53
C SER A 89 -4.96 -8.03 7.89
#